data_AF-D7CWV2-F1
#
_entry.id   AF-D7CWV2-F1
#
_cell.length_a   1.000
_cell.length_b   1.000
_cell.length_c   1.000
_cell.angle_alpha   90.00
_cell.angle_beta   90.00
_cell.angle_gamma   90.00
#
_symmetry.space_group_name_H-M   'P 1'
#
loop_
_entity.id
_entity.type
_entity.pdbx_description
1 polymer ?
#
loop_
_entity_poly.entity_id
_entity_poly.type
_entity_poly.pdbx_seq_one_letter_code
_entity_poly.pdbx_strand_id
1 'polypeptide(L)'
;MDALAVFTAALALLGGFVIGSLPLGGRVVALLSGQSPAETSAHNLGVENLLRFVGVPAAVVSFLLDALKGLLALALFGGSPWAAFGVYAGHLYPLPRWRGELPRGRGNGVLLGLLAGLWAVVGVPFWLTALPVAVYAALLALSGFVALATTGGLVVLPLLALGVAEGARNAVLAALLLVVLFGLWRHKVSLVRIVDRTEPRIWEPPPVRGVDPGVVYAAFMIHPLTLEDLWQAPSLRPFGALARRGLLPEALIRLSVRWLRPQKRGEISGIRLSDGRELRVMLIGGPMLPDQIRRYPDEAVRMAIQGARLAFELGAEAFGLGAFWSTVGNKGQAVQEAVPQLHITNGGAYTAGTVRAAVPGILEGFRASGRDLKRATAAVVGANGVVAFGVARTVAPHVARLILIGRDEARLTRSARTLRRKFPQTQFEVSTDVARCRAAALVFSATSDPNPVIRPEHVAPGTWLFDLGRPADVDESVRALPGVRLIPGGVVRPPGRMRSSLDLHFGDGLVPACLAETMIMTASRAFGRKSLGERTREADITFYVEEGARLGFEVVTEDVTQPARTAAARDERALEAV
;
A
#
# COMPACT_ATOMS: atom_id res chain seq x y z
N MET A 1 -51.11 -10.21 -4.41
CA MET A 1 -50.69 -10.22 -5.83
C MET A 1 -51.19 -11.50 -6.45
N ASP A 2 -51.78 -11.43 -7.64
CA ASP A 2 -52.10 -12.62 -8.43
C ASP A 2 -50.80 -13.39 -8.78
N ALA A 3 -50.86 -14.71 -8.86
CA ALA A 3 -49.73 -15.57 -9.23
C ALA A 3 -49.13 -15.17 -10.59
N LEU A 4 -49.97 -14.70 -11.52
CA LEU A 4 -49.51 -14.16 -12.81
C LEU A 4 -48.67 -12.88 -12.65
N ALA A 5 -49.04 -11.99 -11.73
CA ALA A 5 -48.29 -10.76 -11.46
C ALA A 5 -46.94 -11.04 -10.79
N VAL A 6 -46.87 -12.06 -9.92
CA VAL A 6 -45.61 -12.53 -9.33
C VAL A 6 -44.71 -13.14 -10.41
N PHE A 7 -45.29 -13.98 -11.28
CA PHE A 7 -44.55 -14.63 -12.36
C PHE A 7 -43.98 -13.62 -13.36
N THR A 8 -44.77 -12.62 -13.79
CA THR A 8 -44.29 -11.58 -14.72
C THR A 8 -43.25 -10.67 -14.08
N ALA A 9 -43.38 -10.33 -12.80
CA ALA A 9 -42.35 -9.59 -12.05
C ALA A 9 -41.03 -10.39 -11.96
N ALA A 10 -41.11 -11.69 -11.66
CA ALA A 10 -39.93 -12.57 -11.61
C ALA A 10 -39.28 -12.73 -12.98
N LEU A 11 -40.07 -12.89 -14.04
CA LEU A 11 -39.58 -12.98 -15.41
C LEU A 11 -38.88 -11.68 -15.84
N ALA A 12 -39.46 -10.52 -15.51
CA ALA A 12 -38.87 -9.21 -15.79
C ALA A 12 -37.56 -9.00 -15.02
N LEU A 13 -37.51 -9.38 -13.74
CA LEU A 13 -36.30 -9.35 -12.92
C LEU A 13 -35.18 -10.19 -13.54
N LEU A 14 -35.47 -11.48 -13.82
CA LEU A 14 -34.49 -12.44 -14.35
C LEU A 14 -34.04 -12.04 -15.75
N GLY A 15 -34.97 -11.65 -16.62
CA GLY A 15 -34.66 -11.19 -17.97
C GLY A 15 -33.81 -9.92 -17.97
N GLY A 16 -34.17 -8.94 -17.15
CA GLY A 16 -33.35 -7.75 -16.90
C GLY A 16 -31.94 -8.12 -16.43
N PHE A 17 -31.83 -9.03 -15.45
CA PHE A 17 -30.55 -9.50 -14.92
C PHE A 17 -29.66 -10.15 -15.98
N VAL A 18 -30.24 -10.98 -16.85
CA VAL A 18 -29.51 -11.59 -17.98
C VAL A 18 -29.00 -10.53 -18.94
N ILE A 19 -29.86 -9.56 -19.33
CA ILE A 19 -29.48 -8.45 -20.22
C ILE A 19 -28.33 -7.63 -19.61
N GLY A 20 -28.44 -7.29 -18.33
CA GLY A 20 -27.43 -6.52 -17.60
C GLY A 20 -26.09 -7.24 -17.54
N SER A 21 -26.13 -8.56 -17.41
CA SER A 21 -24.94 -9.42 -17.31
C SER A 21 -24.16 -9.55 -18.62
N LEU A 22 -24.73 -9.18 -19.78
CA LEU A 22 -24.08 -9.37 -21.08
C LEU A 22 -22.79 -8.52 -21.21
N PRO A 23 -21.64 -9.11 -21.61
CA PRO A 23 -20.34 -8.42 -21.67
C PRO A 23 -20.15 -7.53 -22.91
N LEU A 24 -21.20 -6.88 -23.43
CA LEU A 24 -21.16 -6.14 -24.71
C LEU A 24 -20.08 -5.03 -24.72
N GLY A 25 -20.11 -4.14 -23.73
CA GLY A 25 -19.13 -3.05 -23.64
C GLY A 25 -17.70 -3.55 -23.45
N GLY A 26 -17.49 -4.53 -22.56
CA GLY A 26 -16.18 -5.12 -22.34
C GLY A 26 -15.60 -5.81 -23.57
N ARG A 27 -16.42 -6.50 -24.37
CA ARG A 27 -15.96 -7.06 -25.65
C ARG A 27 -15.52 -5.99 -26.64
N VAL A 28 -16.23 -4.86 -26.71
CA VAL A 28 -15.80 -3.73 -27.54
C VAL A 28 -14.47 -3.17 -27.07
N VAL A 29 -14.28 -3.01 -25.76
CA VAL A 29 -12.99 -2.60 -25.19
C VAL A 29 -11.88 -3.56 -25.61
N ALA A 30 -12.07 -4.87 -25.42
CA ALA A 30 -11.07 -5.87 -25.79
C ALA A 30 -10.75 -5.85 -27.30
N LEU A 31 -11.77 -5.77 -28.15
CA LEU A 31 -11.62 -5.80 -29.61
C LEU A 31 -10.93 -4.55 -30.17
N LEU A 32 -11.30 -3.37 -29.68
CA LEU A 32 -10.83 -2.10 -30.25
C LEU A 32 -9.52 -1.62 -29.62
N SER A 33 -9.24 -1.98 -28.36
CA SER A 33 -8.03 -1.51 -27.67
C SER A 33 -6.96 -2.59 -27.48
N GLY A 34 -7.31 -3.87 -27.65
CA GLY A 34 -6.43 -5.00 -27.30
C GLY A 34 -6.18 -5.15 -25.80
N GLN A 35 -6.78 -4.30 -24.95
CA GLN A 35 -6.61 -4.32 -23.50
C GLN A 35 -7.62 -5.25 -22.83
N SER A 36 -7.21 -5.83 -21.69
CA SER A 36 -8.12 -6.61 -20.85
C SER A 36 -9.17 -5.69 -20.22
N PRO A 37 -10.48 -5.90 -20.45
CA PRO A 37 -11.54 -5.04 -19.89
C PRO A 37 -11.61 -5.11 -18.36
N ALA A 38 -11.26 -6.26 -17.77
CA ALA A 38 -11.18 -6.43 -16.33
C ALA A 38 -10.09 -5.56 -15.69
N GLU A 39 -9.00 -5.34 -16.42
CA GLU A 39 -7.84 -4.55 -15.97
C GLU A 39 -8.02 -3.06 -16.30
N THR A 40 -8.83 -2.73 -17.31
CA THR A 40 -9.09 -1.37 -17.79
C THR A 40 -10.47 -0.85 -17.38
N SER A 41 -10.75 -0.74 -16.08
CA SER A 41 -12.05 -0.23 -15.60
C SER A 41 -11.98 1.23 -15.13
N ALA A 42 -12.97 2.06 -15.48
CA ALA A 42 -13.09 3.43 -14.96
C ALA A 42 -13.25 3.48 -13.43
N HIS A 43 -13.64 2.38 -12.78
CA HIS A 43 -13.72 2.31 -11.32
C HIS A 43 -12.34 2.34 -10.66
N ASN A 44 -11.35 1.72 -11.32
CA ASN A 44 -9.98 1.63 -10.86
C ASN A 44 -9.12 2.76 -11.43
N LEU A 45 -9.32 3.09 -12.71
CA LEU A 45 -8.49 4.04 -13.45
C LEU A 45 -9.02 5.48 -13.41
N GLY A 46 -10.32 5.71 -13.21
CA GLY A 46 -10.96 7.00 -13.52
C GLY A 46 -11.46 7.06 -14.97
N VAL A 47 -12.35 8.00 -15.28
CA VAL A 47 -13.07 8.07 -16.57
C VAL A 47 -12.14 8.52 -17.70
N GLU A 48 -11.28 9.50 -17.44
CA GLU A 48 -10.32 10.10 -18.36
C GLU A 48 -9.29 9.05 -18.80
N ASN A 49 -9.06 8.11 -17.91
CA ASN A 49 -7.99 7.14 -18.01
C ASN A 49 -8.48 5.93 -18.74
N LEU A 50 -9.73 5.52 -18.48
CA LEU A 50 -10.44 4.67 -19.41
C LEU A 50 -10.39 5.26 -20.82
N LEU A 51 -10.76 6.53 -21.01
CA LEU A 51 -10.78 7.17 -22.33
C LEU A 51 -9.41 7.18 -23.01
N ARG A 52 -8.31 7.37 -22.25
CA ARG A 52 -6.95 7.39 -22.78
C ARG A 52 -6.37 6.00 -23.05
N PHE A 53 -6.60 5.01 -22.17
CA PHE A 53 -6.08 3.65 -22.29
C PHE A 53 -6.82 2.81 -23.34
N VAL A 54 -8.14 2.96 -23.36
CA VAL A 54 -9.02 2.18 -24.25
C VAL A 54 -9.32 2.95 -25.55
N GLY A 55 -9.13 4.26 -25.54
CA GLY A 55 -9.46 5.15 -26.64
C GLY A 55 -10.89 5.68 -26.53
N VAL A 56 -11.09 6.95 -26.90
CA VAL A 56 -12.41 7.61 -26.88
C VAL A 56 -13.48 6.80 -27.61
N PRO A 57 -13.25 6.27 -28.83
CA PRO A 57 -14.28 5.51 -29.54
C PRO A 57 -14.73 4.26 -28.77
N ALA A 58 -13.79 3.46 -28.27
CA ALA A 58 -14.11 2.21 -27.58
C ALA A 58 -14.78 2.47 -26.22
N ALA A 59 -14.35 3.49 -25.48
CA ALA A 59 -14.99 3.88 -24.23
C ALA A 59 -16.41 4.44 -24.45
N VAL A 60 -16.62 5.28 -25.46
CA VAL A 60 -17.95 5.83 -25.79
C VAL A 60 -18.89 4.73 -26.26
N VAL A 61 -18.46 3.85 -27.19
CA VAL A 61 -19.29 2.73 -27.66
C VAL A 61 -19.61 1.78 -26.51
N SER A 62 -18.64 1.45 -25.64
CA SER A 62 -18.89 0.64 -24.45
C SER A 62 -19.95 1.28 -23.54
N PHE A 63 -19.85 2.59 -23.29
CA PHE A 63 -20.81 3.33 -22.47
C PHE A 63 -22.21 3.34 -23.09
N LEU A 64 -22.31 3.57 -24.39
CA LEU A 64 -23.57 3.55 -25.13
C LEU A 64 -24.22 2.16 -25.13
N LEU A 65 -23.42 1.08 -25.25
CA LEU A 65 -23.92 -0.29 -25.13
C LEU A 65 -24.45 -0.58 -23.72
N ASP A 66 -23.81 -0.06 -22.68
CA ASP A 66 -24.33 -0.17 -21.32
C ASP A 66 -25.64 0.62 -21.14
N ALA A 67 -25.74 1.82 -21.71
CA ALA A 67 -27.01 2.57 -21.73
C ALA A 67 -28.10 1.85 -22.51
N LEU A 68 -27.75 1.24 -23.64
CA LEU A 68 -28.69 0.47 -24.45
C LEU A 68 -29.27 -0.73 -23.67
N LYS A 69 -28.48 -1.43 -22.84
CA LYS A 69 -29.00 -2.51 -21.98
C LYS A 69 -30.09 -2.01 -21.05
N GLY A 70 -29.88 -0.86 -20.40
CA GLY A 70 -30.85 -0.26 -19.48
C GLY A 70 -32.17 0.06 -20.18
N LEU A 71 -32.09 0.69 -21.36
CA LEU A 71 -33.25 1.00 -22.19
C LEU A 71 -33.96 -0.27 -22.69
N LEU A 72 -33.21 -1.24 -23.23
CA LEU A 72 -33.76 -2.50 -23.75
C LEU A 72 -34.47 -3.32 -22.68
N ALA A 73 -33.95 -3.36 -21.46
CA ALA A 73 -34.61 -4.07 -20.37
C ALA A 73 -36.00 -3.49 -20.07
N LEU A 74 -36.14 -2.16 -20.06
CA LEU A 74 -37.46 -1.54 -19.88
C LEU A 74 -38.36 -1.73 -21.10
N ALA A 75 -37.83 -1.62 -22.33
CA ALA A 75 -38.60 -1.81 -23.55
C ALA A 75 -39.15 -3.25 -23.69
N LEU A 76 -38.33 -4.28 -23.41
CA LEU A 76 -38.71 -5.69 -23.57
C LEU A 76 -39.69 -6.17 -22.49
N PHE A 77 -39.63 -5.60 -21.29
CA PHE A 77 -40.47 -5.99 -20.17
C PHE A 77 -41.55 -4.94 -19.84
N GLY A 78 -41.98 -4.17 -20.85
CA GLY A 78 -43.15 -3.28 -20.76
C GLY A 78 -43.05 -2.24 -19.66
N GLY A 79 -41.85 -1.70 -19.41
CA GLY A 79 -41.63 -0.71 -18.35
C GLY A 79 -41.57 -1.29 -16.94
N SER A 80 -41.50 -2.61 -16.79
CA SER A 80 -41.50 -3.25 -15.46
C SER A 80 -40.39 -2.72 -14.55
N PRO A 81 -40.72 -2.23 -13.33
CA PRO A 81 -39.71 -1.74 -12.40
C PRO A 81 -38.73 -2.83 -11.97
N TRP A 82 -39.16 -4.10 -11.98
CA TRP A 82 -38.30 -5.24 -11.66
C TRP A 82 -37.25 -5.52 -12.75
N ALA A 83 -37.55 -5.21 -14.02
CA ALA A 83 -36.54 -5.26 -15.09
C ALA A 83 -35.47 -4.17 -14.90
N ALA A 84 -35.86 -2.98 -14.42
CA ALA A 84 -34.92 -1.90 -14.11
C ALA A 84 -33.93 -2.29 -13.00
N PHE A 85 -34.44 -2.88 -11.91
CA PHE A 85 -33.57 -3.42 -10.87
C PHE A 85 -32.72 -4.58 -11.39
N GLY A 86 -33.33 -5.53 -12.11
CA GLY A 86 -32.66 -6.70 -12.68
C GLY A 86 -31.46 -6.31 -13.53
N VAL A 87 -31.63 -5.41 -14.51
CA VAL A 87 -30.54 -5.00 -15.42
C VAL A 87 -29.40 -4.29 -14.70
N TYR A 88 -29.70 -3.46 -13.70
CA TYR A 88 -28.67 -2.82 -12.89
C TYR A 88 -27.92 -3.84 -12.02
N ALA A 89 -28.64 -4.74 -11.36
CA ALA A 89 -28.04 -5.80 -10.55
C ALA A 89 -27.16 -6.75 -11.39
N GLY A 90 -27.64 -7.15 -12.57
CA GLY A 90 -26.90 -8.00 -13.50
C GLY A 90 -25.65 -7.33 -14.05
N HIS A 91 -25.69 -6.02 -14.31
CA HIS A 91 -24.51 -5.27 -14.73
C HIS A 91 -23.46 -5.15 -13.62
N LEU A 92 -23.89 -4.88 -12.38
CA LEU A 92 -22.97 -4.78 -11.24
C LEU A 92 -22.42 -6.14 -10.78
N TYR A 93 -23.21 -7.20 -10.90
CA TYR A 93 -22.90 -8.56 -10.47
C TYR A 93 -23.21 -9.57 -11.57
N PRO A 94 -22.43 -9.57 -12.66
CA PRO A 94 -22.70 -10.42 -13.81
C PRO A 94 -22.54 -11.91 -13.48
N LEU A 95 -23.18 -12.74 -14.29
CA LEU A 95 -23.06 -14.20 -14.23
C LEU A 95 -21.58 -14.63 -14.21
N PRO A 96 -21.21 -15.66 -13.42
CA PRO A 96 -19.81 -16.08 -13.23
C PRO A 96 -19.02 -16.29 -14.52
N ARG A 97 -19.68 -16.80 -15.57
CA ARG A 97 -19.08 -17.02 -16.91
C ARG A 97 -18.55 -15.74 -17.56
N TRP A 98 -19.15 -14.57 -17.27
CA TRP A 98 -18.83 -13.30 -17.93
C TRP A 98 -18.07 -12.31 -17.03
N ARG A 99 -17.76 -12.71 -15.80
CA ARG A 99 -17.15 -11.83 -14.78
C ARG A 99 -15.77 -11.30 -15.18
N GLY A 100 -15.00 -12.05 -15.99
CA GLY A 100 -13.67 -11.65 -16.46
C GLY A 100 -13.68 -10.79 -17.73
N GLU A 101 -14.82 -10.72 -18.45
CA GLU A 101 -14.95 -9.98 -19.71
C GLU A 101 -15.54 -8.57 -19.51
N LEU A 102 -16.07 -8.28 -18.32
CA LEU A 102 -16.72 -7.00 -18.03
C LEU A 102 -15.78 -6.08 -17.25
N PRO A 103 -15.63 -4.81 -17.68
CA PRO A 103 -15.03 -3.81 -16.81
C PRO A 103 -15.89 -3.72 -15.55
N ARG A 104 -15.25 -3.73 -14.38
CA ARG A 104 -15.92 -3.55 -13.09
C ARG A 104 -16.42 -2.10 -12.97
N GLY A 105 -17.43 -1.73 -13.77
CA GLY A 105 -17.96 -0.38 -13.88
C GLY A 105 -18.70 0.11 -12.63
N ARG A 106 -19.06 1.39 -12.66
CA ARG A 106 -19.91 2.08 -11.66
C ARG A 106 -21.41 2.00 -12.01
N GLY A 107 -21.73 1.50 -13.21
CA GLY A 107 -23.10 1.33 -13.71
C GLY A 107 -23.71 2.60 -14.31
N ASN A 108 -22.94 3.68 -14.50
CA ASN A 108 -23.47 4.97 -14.96
C ASN A 108 -24.12 4.89 -16.34
N GLY A 109 -23.58 4.07 -17.25
CA GLY A 109 -24.20 3.82 -18.56
C GLY A 109 -25.59 3.20 -18.40
N VAL A 110 -25.70 2.10 -17.65
CA VAL A 110 -26.98 1.43 -17.37
C VAL A 110 -27.97 2.38 -16.70
N LEU A 111 -27.53 3.18 -15.73
CA LEU A 111 -28.39 4.17 -15.06
C LEU A 111 -28.95 5.21 -16.06
N LEU A 112 -28.11 5.72 -16.97
CA LEU A 112 -28.57 6.63 -18.03
C LEU A 112 -29.59 5.94 -18.95
N GLY A 113 -29.35 4.67 -19.29
CA GLY A 113 -30.29 3.84 -20.03
C GLY A 113 -31.64 3.65 -19.34
N LEU A 114 -31.62 3.44 -18.02
CA LEU A 114 -32.83 3.35 -17.20
C LEU A 114 -33.62 4.66 -17.21
N LEU A 115 -32.94 5.80 -17.06
CA LEU A 115 -33.59 7.12 -17.14
C LEU A 115 -34.23 7.34 -18.50
N ALA A 116 -33.52 6.99 -19.58
CA ALA A 116 -34.05 7.06 -20.94
C ALA A 116 -35.26 6.14 -21.16
N GLY A 117 -35.24 4.91 -20.63
CA GLY A 117 -36.36 3.99 -20.71
C GLY A 117 -37.57 4.41 -19.86
N LEU A 118 -37.34 4.98 -18.67
CA LEU A 118 -38.41 5.55 -17.86
C LEU A 118 -39.10 6.71 -18.57
N TRP A 119 -38.35 7.55 -19.27
CA TRP A 119 -38.93 8.62 -20.09
C TRP A 119 -39.65 8.09 -21.33
N ALA A 120 -38.98 7.27 -22.15
CA ALA A 120 -39.48 6.89 -23.47
C ALA A 120 -40.51 5.74 -23.47
N VAL A 121 -40.41 4.81 -22.50
CA VAL A 121 -41.27 3.60 -22.43
C VAL A 121 -42.36 3.75 -21.37
N VAL A 122 -42.01 4.27 -20.20
CA VAL A 122 -42.95 4.40 -19.07
C VAL A 122 -43.70 5.74 -19.08
N GLY A 123 -43.16 6.76 -19.74
CA GLY A 123 -43.78 8.08 -19.82
C GLY A 123 -43.52 8.97 -18.60
N VAL A 124 -42.47 8.70 -17.82
CA VAL A 124 -42.06 9.59 -16.72
C VAL A 124 -41.66 10.95 -17.31
N PRO A 125 -42.16 12.09 -16.78
CA PRO A 125 -41.83 13.41 -17.29
C PRO A 125 -40.32 13.65 -17.42
N PHE A 126 -39.91 14.24 -18.54
CA PHE A 126 -38.49 14.45 -18.85
C PHE A 126 -37.74 15.18 -17.73
N TRP A 127 -38.33 16.24 -17.17
CA TRP A 127 -37.72 17.04 -16.10
C TRP A 127 -37.45 16.21 -14.83
N LEU A 128 -38.30 15.22 -14.52
CA LEU A 128 -38.04 14.27 -13.43
C LEU A 128 -36.85 13.37 -13.78
N THR A 129 -36.83 12.77 -14.96
CA THR A 129 -35.70 11.90 -15.38
C THR A 129 -34.39 12.65 -15.57
N ALA A 130 -34.43 13.96 -15.86
CA ALA A 130 -33.26 14.82 -15.99
C ALA A 130 -32.68 15.24 -14.63
N LEU A 131 -33.48 15.26 -13.56
CA LEU A 131 -33.06 15.71 -12.24
C LEU A 131 -31.87 14.91 -11.66
N PRO A 132 -31.86 13.56 -11.67
CA PRO A 132 -30.67 12.79 -11.26
C PRO A 132 -29.41 13.12 -12.08
N VAL A 133 -29.56 13.41 -13.38
CA VAL A 133 -28.44 13.79 -14.26
C VAL A 133 -27.92 15.18 -13.91
N ALA A 134 -28.81 16.14 -13.63
CA ALA A 134 -28.46 17.48 -13.20
C ALA A 134 -27.70 17.45 -11.86
N VAL A 135 -28.16 16.67 -10.89
CA VAL A 135 -27.49 16.50 -9.59
C VAL A 135 -26.12 15.84 -9.75
N TYR A 136 -26.03 14.80 -10.59
CA TYR A 136 -24.76 14.19 -10.96
C TYR A 136 -23.79 15.23 -11.54
N ALA A 137 -24.22 15.99 -12.54
CA ALA A 137 -23.38 16.98 -13.22
C ALA A 137 -22.92 18.09 -12.26
N ALA A 138 -23.82 18.60 -11.42
CA ALA A 138 -23.50 19.61 -10.42
C ALA A 138 -22.46 19.10 -9.40
N LEU A 139 -22.66 17.91 -8.83
CA LEU A 139 -21.72 17.34 -7.87
C LEU A 139 -20.37 17.00 -8.51
N LEU A 140 -20.37 16.52 -9.76
CA LEU A 140 -19.13 16.26 -10.49
C LEU A 140 -18.36 17.56 -10.73
N ALA A 141 -19.03 18.63 -11.16
CA ALA A 141 -18.42 19.93 -11.37
C ALA A 141 -17.86 20.53 -10.07
N LEU A 142 -18.60 20.41 -8.95
CA LEU A 142 -18.18 20.97 -7.66
C LEU A 142 -17.06 20.19 -6.98
N SER A 143 -17.04 18.86 -7.12
CA SER A 143 -16.14 17.99 -6.33
C SER A 143 -15.05 17.29 -7.13
N GLY A 144 -15.29 17.01 -8.41
CA GLY A 144 -14.43 16.19 -9.26
C GLY A 144 -14.50 14.69 -9.00
N PHE A 145 -15.33 14.24 -8.05
CA PHE A 145 -15.43 12.83 -7.69
C PHE A 145 -16.63 12.18 -8.38
N VAL A 146 -16.35 11.34 -9.38
CA VAL A 146 -17.38 10.56 -10.10
C VAL A 146 -18.19 9.68 -9.13
N ALA A 147 -17.57 9.14 -8.08
CA ALA A 147 -18.29 8.32 -7.09
C ALA A 147 -19.31 9.14 -6.31
N LEU A 148 -18.93 10.33 -5.84
CA LEU A 148 -19.83 11.24 -5.11
C LEU A 148 -20.98 11.70 -6.00
N ALA A 149 -20.67 12.11 -7.24
CA ALA A 149 -21.66 12.50 -8.24
C ALA A 149 -22.68 11.39 -8.52
N THR A 150 -22.20 10.16 -8.73
CA THR A 150 -23.04 8.98 -8.96
C THR A 150 -23.97 8.73 -7.77
N THR A 151 -23.43 8.75 -6.55
CA THR A 151 -24.24 8.53 -5.34
C THR A 151 -25.27 9.63 -5.10
N GLY A 152 -24.95 10.89 -5.42
CA GLY A 152 -25.92 11.98 -5.34
C GLY A 152 -27.06 11.84 -6.34
N GLY A 153 -26.76 11.46 -7.59
CA GLY A 153 -27.79 11.14 -8.58
C GLY A 153 -28.67 9.95 -8.14
N LEU A 154 -28.07 8.91 -7.58
CA LEU A 154 -28.80 7.74 -7.05
C LEU A 154 -29.79 8.14 -5.94
N VAL A 155 -29.38 8.94 -4.97
CA VAL A 155 -30.25 9.34 -3.83
C VAL A 155 -31.52 10.07 -4.29
N VAL A 156 -31.49 10.69 -5.47
CA VAL A 156 -32.62 11.42 -6.05
C VAL A 156 -33.52 10.52 -6.92
N LEU A 157 -33.06 9.34 -7.33
CA LEU A 157 -33.85 8.40 -8.14
C LEU A 157 -35.23 8.06 -7.56
N PRO A 158 -35.44 7.84 -6.24
CA PRO A 158 -36.76 7.51 -5.72
C PRO A 158 -37.86 8.55 -6.04
N LEU A 159 -37.49 9.81 -6.29
CA LEU A 159 -38.44 10.87 -6.68
C LEU A 159 -39.10 10.60 -8.04
N LEU A 160 -38.50 9.77 -8.90
CA LEU A 160 -39.08 9.39 -10.19
C LEU A 160 -40.42 8.64 -10.04
N ALA A 161 -40.67 8.01 -8.89
CA ALA A 161 -41.95 7.36 -8.60
C ALA A 161 -43.14 8.35 -8.56
N LEU A 162 -42.88 9.66 -8.38
CA LEU A 162 -43.90 10.71 -8.45
C LEU A 162 -44.45 10.90 -9.88
N GLY A 163 -43.64 10.56 -10.89
CA GLY A 163 -44.01 10.68 -12.31
C GLY A 163 -44.74 9.46 -12.88
N VAL A 164 -45.11 8.49 -12.03
CA VAL A 164 -45.80 7.26 -12.43
C VAL A 164 -47.21 7.20 -11.83
N ALA A 165 -48.13 6.53 -12.50
CA ALA A 165 -49.49 6.27 -12.03
C ALA A 165 -49.51 5.63 -10.61
N GLU A 166 -50.49 6.01 -9.79
CA GLU A 166 -50.55 5.62 -8.37
C GLU A 166 -50.52 4.10 -8.15
N GLY A 167 -51.21 3.33 -9.00
CA GLY A 167 -51.23 1.87 -8.92
C GLY A 167 -49.85 1.20 -9.11
N ALA A 168 -48.92 1.85 -9.82
CA ALA A 168 -47.58 1.34 -10.04
C ALA A 168 -46.52 1.99 -9.12
N ARG A 169 -46.86 3.08 -8.42
CA ARG A 169 -45.94 3.91 -7.62
C ARG A 169 -45.15 3.09 -6.59
N ASN A 170 -45.82 2.22 -5.83
CA ASN A 170 -45.16 1.43 -4.78
C ASN A 170 -44.13 0.43 -5.34
N ALA A 171 -44.46 -0.24 -6.44
CA ALA A 171 -43.54 -1.18 -7.08
C ALA A 171 -42.33 -0.46 -7.70
N VAL A 172 -42.55 0.69 -8.34
CA VAL A 172 -41.49 1.54 -8.87
C VAL A 172 -40.58 2.05 -7.77
N LEU A 173 -41.16 2.58 -6.68
CA LEU A 173 -40.39 3.05 -5.52
C LEU A 173 -39.53 1.94 -4.92
N ALA A 174 -40.10 0.74 -4.72
CA ALA A 174 -39.37 -0.41 -4.19
C ALA A 174 -38.18 -0.80 -5.09
N ALA A 175 -38.37 -0.89 -6.40
CA ALA A 175 -37.30 -1.22 -7.33
C ALA A 175 -36.21 -0.13 -7.38
N LEU A 176 -36.60 1.15 -7.37
CA LEU A 176 -35.64 2.26 -7.35
C LEU A 176 -34.84 2.29 -6.05
N LEU A 177 -35.47 2.01 -4.90
CA LEU A 177 -34.75 1.87 -3.63
C LEU A 177 -33.75 0.71 -3.65
N LEU A 178 -34.07 -0.41 -4.31
CA LEU A 178 -33.12 -1.51 -4.50
C LEU A 178 -31.96 -1.11 -5.41
N VAL A 179 -32.21 -0.36 -6.49
CA VAL A 179 -31.17 0.24 -7.35
C VAL A 179 -30.26 1.16 -6.53
N VAL A 180 -30.83 2.03 -5.69
CA VAL A 180 -30.06 2.90 -4.79
C VAL A 180 -29.22 2.07 -3.83
N LEU A 181 -29.79 1.08 -3.16
CA LEU A 181 -29.09 0.27 -2.17
C LEU A 181 -27.90 -0.49 -2.79
N PHE A 182 -28.11 -1.12 -3.95
CA PHE A 182 -27.05 -1.82 -4.69
C PHE A 182 -25.98 -0.84 -5.21
N GLY A 183 -26.40 0.33 -5.69
CA GLY A 183 -25.52 1.39 -6.18
C GLY A 183 -24.64 1.96 -5.06
N LEU A 184 -25.22 2.30 -3.91
CA LEU A 184 -24.48 2.79 -2.74
C LEU A 184 -23.49 1.72 -2.23
N TRP A 185 -23.92 0.45 -2.14
CA TRP A 185 -23.06 -0.65 -1.73
C TRP A 185 -21.86 -0.84 -2.68
N ARG A 186 -22.07 -0.65 -3.98
CA ARG A 186 -20.99 -0.70 -4.98
C ARG A 186 -19.98 0.43 -4.80
N HIS A 187 -20.44 1.63 -4.43
CA HIS A 187 -19.61 2.83 -4.32
C HIS A 187 -18.94 3.02 -2.95
N LYS A 188 -19.28 2.22 -1.94
CA LYS A 188 -18.74 2.36 -0.57
C LYS A 188 -17.21 2.48 -0.50
N VAL A 189 -16.48 1.71 -1.30
CA VAL A 189 -15.01 1.72 -1.30
C VAL A 189 -14.48 3.05 -1.87
N SER A 190 -15.09 3.55 -2.94
CA SER A 190 -14.72 4.85 -3.50
C SER A 190 -15.06 6.01 -2.56
N LEU A 191 -16.18 5.94 -1.85
CA LEU A 191 -16.52 6.93 -0.82
C LEU A 191 -15.51 6.94 0.34
N VAL A 192 -15.08 5.74 0.79
CA VAL A 192 -14.01 5.62 1.79
C VAL A 192 -12.70 6.21 1.27
N ARG A 193 -12.34 5.98 0.00
CA ARG A 193 -11.15 6.58 -0.62
C ARG A 193 -11.25 8.11 -0.73
N ILE A 194 -12.43 8.69 -0.92
CA ILE A 194 -12.62 10.15 -0.87
C ILE A 194 -12.29 10.69 0.52
N VAL A 195 -12.83 10.04 1.57
CA VAL A 195 -12.55 10.41 2.97
C VAL A 195 -11.06 10.26 3.30
N ASP A 196 -10.44 9.17 2.83
CA ASP A 196 -9.01 8.90 3.00
C ASP A 196 -8.11 9.74 2.08
N ARG A 197 -8.68 10.61 1.22
CA ARG A 197 -7.96 11.44 0.23
C ARG A 197 -7.10 10.63 -0.75
N THR A 198 -7.56 9.44 -1.11
CA THR A 198 -6.90 8.51 -2.04
C THR A 198 -7.69 8.27 -3.33
N GLU A 199 -8.94 8.73 -3.42
CA GLU A 199 -9.72 8.70 -4.66
C GLU A 199 -9.21 9.79 -5.61
N PRO A 200 -8.94 9.48 -6.89
CA PRO A 200 -8.53 10.48 -7.87
C PRO A 200 -9.71 11.35 -8.28
N ARG A 201 -9.43 12.62 -8.57
CA ARG A 201 -10.40 13.51 -9.22
C ARG A 201 -10.40 13.29 -10.73
N ILE A 202 -11.52 13.62 -11.37
CA ILE A 202 -11.72 13.51 -12.81
C ILE A 202 -10.71 14.33 -13.64
N TRP A 203 -10.09 15.37 -13.08
CA TRP A 203 -9.07 16.17 -13.76
C TRP A 203 -7.63 15.83 -13.35
N GLU A 204 -7.44 14.91 -12.41
CA GLU A 204 -6.11 14.48 -12.00
C GLU A 204 -5.63 13.32 -12.88
N PRO A 205 -4.38 13.35 -13.40
CA PRO A 205 -3.82 12.21 -14.09
C PRO A 205 -3.76 11.03 -13.10
N PRO A 206 -4.17 9.83 -13.54
CA PRO A 206 -4.24 8.68 -12.67
C PRO A 206 -2.83 8.17 -12.42
N PRO A 207 -2.66 7.37 -11.36
CA PRO A 207 -1.37 6.76 -11.07
C PRO A 207 -1.07 5.54 -11.96
N VAL A 208 -1.21 5.65 -13.28
CA VAL A 208 -1.01 4.51 -14.19
C VAL A 208 0.35 4.57 -14.88
N ARG A 209 1.02 3.42 -14.86
CA ARG A 209 2.21 3.13 -15.66
C ARG A 209 2.10 3.67 -17.08
N GLY A 210 3.13 4.43 -17.50
CA GLY A 210 3.32 4.83 -18.89
C GLY A 210 2.49 6.02 -19.38
N VAL A 211 1.66 6.64 -18.54
CA VAL A 211 0.91 7.86 -18.91
C VAL A 211 1.80 9.08 -18.92
N ASP A 212 2.59 9.24 -17.85
CA ASP A 212 3.61 10.26 -17.76
C ASP A 212 4.97 9.54 -17.73
N PRO A 213 5.79 9.65 -18.80
CA PRO A 213 7.13 9.05 -18.78
C PRO A 213 8.02 9.66 -17.70
N GLY A 214 7.67 10.84 -17.20
CA GLY A 214 8.30 11.52 -16.08
C GLY A 214 7.86 11.00 -14.71
N VAL A 215 6.85 10.13 -14.60
CA VAL A 215 6.37 9.60 -13.31
C VAL A 215 6.48 8.08 -13.23
N VAL A 216 7.10 7.61 -12.15
CA VAL A 216 7.26 6.20 -11.83
C VAL A 216 6.31 5.81 -10.71
N TYR A 217 5.49 4.78 -10.94
CA TYR A 217 4.50 4.30 -9.97
C TYR A 217 4.92 2.96 -9.37
N ALA A 218 5.18 2.96 -8.07
CA ALA A 218 5.35 1.76 -7.27
C ALA A 218 4.19 1.58 -6.29
N ALA A 219 4.05 0.39 -5.74
CA ALA A 219 3.16 0.13 -4.62
C ALA A 219 3.90 -0.61 -3.52
N PHE A 220 3.46 -0.44 -2.28
CA PHE A 220 4.08 -1.08 -1.14
C PHE A 220 3.03 -1.54 -0.14
N MET A 221 3.16 -2.78 0.31
CA MET A 221 2.26 -3.36 1.31
C MET A 221 2.68 -2.93 2.71
N ILE A 222 1.75 -2.30 3.43
CA ILE A 222 1.93 -1.89 4.82
C ILE A 222 0.96 -2.67 5.72
N HIS A 223 1.28 -2.75 7.01
CA HIS A 223 0.36 -3.25 8.04
C HIS A 223 0.45 -2.39 9.30
N PRO A 224 -0.61 -2.34 10.11
CA PRO A 224 -0.52 -1.79 11.45
C PRO A 224 0.53 -2.55 12.29
N LEU A 225 1.36 -1.85 13.05
CA LEU A 225 2.19 -2.46 14.10
C LEU A 225 1.36 -2.66 15.36
N THR A 226 0.47 -1.70 15.63
CA THR A 226 -0.47 -1.68 16.75
C THR A 226 -1.89 -1.38 16.25
N LEU A 227 -2.90 -1.59 17.09
CA LEU A 227 -4.27 -1.21 16.72
C LEU A 227 -4.44 0.29 16.51
N GLU A 228 -3.60 1.12 17.14
CA GLU A 228 -3.68 2.57 16.98
C GLU A 228 -3.34 3.00 15.55
N ASP A 229 -2.49 2.24 14.86
CA ASP A 229 -2.14 2.49 13.46
C ASP A 229 -3.32 2.36 12.49
N LEU A 230 -4.32 1.54 12.85
CA LEU A 230 -5.55 1.42 12.05
C LEU A 230 -6.29 2.75 11.96
N TRP A 231 -6.18 3.59 12.99
CA TRP A 231 -6.92 4.85 13.11
C TRP A 231 -6.23 6.02 12.43
N GLN A 232 -5.02 5.85 11.89
CA GLN A 232 -4.35 6.91 11.13
C GLN A 232 -5.19 7.34 9.92
N ALA A 233 -5.83 6.37 9.25
CA ALA A 233 -6.72 6.58 8.11
C ALA A 233 -7.96 7.39 8.54
N PRO A 234 -8.27 8.53 7.88
CA PRO A 234 -9.40 9.39 8.24
C PRO A 234 -10.74 8.65 8.36
N SER A 235 -11.02 7.70 7.46
CA SER A 235 -12.24 6.89 7.48
C SER A 235 -12.37 5.98 8.71
N LEU A 236 -11.25 5.68 9.38
CA LEU A 236 -11.19 4.77 10.53
C LEU A 236 -11.05 5.51 11.87
N ARG A 237 -10.73 6.82 11.88
CA ARG A 237 -10.60 7.63 13.11
C ARG A 237 -11.81 7.55 14.06
N PRO A 238 -13.07 7.58 13.59
CA PRO A 238 -14.22 7.48 14.50
C PRO A 238 -14.27 6.13 15.23
N PHE A 239 -13.85 5.04 14.57
CA PHE A 239 -13.79 3.71 15.18
C PHE A 239 -12.71 3.64 16.26
N GLY A 240 -11.58 4.32 16.08
CA GLY A 240 -10.58 4.46 17.13
C GLY A 240 -11.11 5.19 18.37
N ALA A 241 -11.90 6.25 18.18
CA ALA A 241 -12.57 6.93 19.30
C ALA A 241 -13.57 6.02 20.02
N LEU A 242 -14.29 5.17 19.29
CA LEU A 242 -15.21 4.19 19.85
C LEU A 242 -14.48 3.08 20.62
N ALA A 243 -13.37 2.58 20.07
CA ALA A 243 -12.52 1.58 20.69
C ALA A 243 -11.92 2.10 22.01
N ARG A 244 -11.38 3.32 22.02
CA ARG A 244 -10.85 3.97 23.23
C ARG A 244 -11.91 4.21 24.32
N ARG A 245 -13.19 4.33 23.93
CA ARG A 245 -14.32 4.43 24.86
C ARG A 245 -14.84 3.07 25.35
N GLY A 246 -14.22 1.96 24.93
CA GLY A 246 -14.63 0.60 25.30
C GLY A 246 -15.89 0.10 24.59
N LEU A 247 -16.46 0.89 23.67
CA LEU A 247 -17.68 0.53 22.94
C LEU A 247 -17.42 -0.43 21.76
N LEU A 248 -16.16 -0.57 21.35
CA LEU A 248 -15.73 -1.54 20.35
C LEU A 248 -14.66 -2.47 20.96
N PRO A 249 -15.01 -3.71 21.33
CA PRO A 249 -14.07 -4.62 21.98
C PRO A 249 -12.87 -4.95 21.08
N GLU A 250 -11.66 -4.91 21.63
CA GLU A 250 -10.42 -5.22 20.90
C GLU A 250 -10.47 -6.60 20.22
N ALA A 251 -11.03 -7.62 20.89
CA ALA A 251 -11.18 -8.95 20.33
C ALA A 251 -12.00 -8.96 19.03
N LEU A 252 -13.06 -8.14 18.96
CA LEU A 252 -13.89 -8.00 17.77
C LEU A 252 -13.12 -7.29 16.65
N ILE A 253 -12.34 -6.26 16.97
CA ILE A 253 -11.49 -5.55 16.00
C ILE A 253 -10.48 -6.55 15.41
N ARG A 254 -9.73 -7.24 16.26
CA ARG A 254 -8.74 -8.26 15.85
C ARG A 254 -9.37 -9.37 15.01
N LEU A 255 -10.59 -9.81 15.34
CA LEU A 255 -11.30 -10.80 14.53
C LEU A 255 -11.65 -10.23 13.15
N SER A 256 -12.17 -8.99 13.10
CA SER A 256 -12.66 -8.37 11.86
C SER A 256 -11.56 -8.08 10.85
N VAL A 257 -10.39 -7.60 11.29
CA VAL A 257 -9.30 -7.16 10.39
C VAL A 257 -8.75 -8.28 9.52
N ARG A 258 -8.86 -9.55 9.94
CA ARG A 258 -8.46 -10.72 9.12
C ARG A 258 -9.32 -10.91 7.87
N TRP A 259 -10.58 -10.48 7.92
CA TRP A 259 -11.55 -10.64 6.84
C TRP A 259 -11.68 -9.42 5.93
N LEU A 260 -11.09 -8.30 6.35
CA LEU A 260 -11.07 -7.08 5.55
C LEU A 260 -10.12 -7.23 4.38
N ARG A 261 -10.55 -6.74 3.21
CA ARG A 261 -9.72 -6.72 2.00
C ARG A 261 -8.68 -5.62 2.07
N PRO A 262 -7.54 -5.77 1.39
CA PRO A 262 -6.55 -4.71 1.28
C PRO A 262 -7.12 -3.50 0.53
N GLN A 263 -6.65 -2.30 0.91
CA GLN A 263 -7.11 -1.03 0.32
C GLN A 263 -5.92 -0.08 0.15
N LYS A 264 -5.98 0.83 -0.84
CA LYS A 264 -5.07 1.98 -0.91
C LYS A 264 -5.40 2.90 0.27
N ARG A 265 -4.53 2.95 1.28
CA ARG A 265 -4.72 3.75 2.50
C ARG A 265 -3.93 5.05 2.49
N GLY A 266 -2.97 5.15 1.59
CA GLY A 266 -2.15 6.33 1.48
C GLY A 266 -1.28 6.30 0.25
N GLU A 267 -0.42 7.30 0.19
CA GLU A 267 0.54 7.51 -0.84
C GLU A 267 1.76 8.25 -0.29
N ILE A 268 2.91 7.98 -0.92
CA ILE A 268 4.15 8.73 -0.78
C ILE A 268 4.38 9.50 -2.08
N SER A 269 4.63 10.81 -1.97
CA SER A 269 4.87 11.72 -3.09
C SER A 269 6.04 12.67 -2.82
N GLY A 270 6.41 13.49 -3.81
CA GLY A 270 7.49 14.49 -3.65
C GLY A 270 8.91 13.92 -3.76
N ILE A 271 9.05 12.65 -4.17
CA ILE A 271 10.35 12.03 -4.46
C ILE A 271 10.75 12.45 -5.87
N ARG A 272 11.83 13.22 -5.99
CA ARG A 272 12.39 13.61 -7.29
C ARG A 272 13.74 12.95 -7.49
N LEU A 273 13.81 12.06 -8.47
CA LEU A 273 15.02 11.32 -8.81
C LEU A 273 16.04 12.24 -9.47
N SER A 274 17.32 11.87 -9.38
CA SER A 274 18.43 12.62 -10.01
C SER A 274 18.31 12.73 -11.54
N ASP A 275 17.54 11.84 -12.18
CA ASP A 275 17.25 11.87 -13.62
C ASP A 275 16.00 12.69 -13.99
N GLY A 276 15.44 13.45 -13.04
CA GLY A 276 14.33 14.37 -13.25
C GLY A 276 12.95 13.76 -13.14
N ARG A 277 12.83 12.42 -13.06
CA ARG A 277 11.54 11.75 -12.87
C ARG A 277 11.02 11.91 -11.45
N GLU A 278 9.70 11.96 -11.31
CA GLU A 278 9.02 11.86 -10.03
C GLU A 278 8.68 10.40 -9.72
N LEU A 279 8.87 9.98 -8.48
CA LEU A 279 8.48 8.65 -8.01
C LEU A 279 7.34 8.75 -7.00
N ARG A 280 6.26 8.01 -7.24
CA ARG A 280 5.09 7.94 -6.36
C ARG A 280 4.89 6.51 -5.89
N VAL A 281 4.62 6.34 -4.58
CA VAL A 281 4.39 5.01 -4.00
C VAL A 281 3.02 4.92 -3.37
N MET A 282 2.20 4.02 -3.89
CA MET A 282 0.89 3.70 -3.33
C MET A 282 1.04 2.80 -2.10
N LEU A 283 0.46 3.21 -0.98
CA LEU A 283 0.47 2.44 0.26
C LEU A 283 -0.76 1.54 0.32
N ILE A 284 -0.56 0.24 0.14
CA ILE A 284 -1.60 -0.78 0.18
C ILE A 284 -1.65 -1.36 1.60
N GLY A 285 -2.69 -0.99 2.35
CA GLY A 285 -2.89 -1.44 3.72
C GLY A 285 -3.47 -2.86 3.78
N GLY A 286 -2.68 -3.80 4.29
CA GLY A 286 -3.15 -5.09 4.78
C GLY A 286 -3.50 -4.97 6.27
N PRO A 287 -4.78 -5.05 6.67
CA PRO A 287 -5.20 -4.70 8.04
C PRO A 287 -4.79 -5.72 9.12
N MET A 288 -4.17 -6.85 8.76
CA MET A 288 -3.69 -7.84 9.73
C MET A 288 -2.54 -7.29 10.58
N LEU A 289 -2.56 -7.62 11.87
CA LEU A 289 -1.48 -7.30 12.81
C LEU A 289 -0.29 -8.28 12.69
N PRO A 290 0.89 -7.92 13.23
CA PRO A 290 2.10 -8.74 13.11
C PRO A 290 1.94 -10.17 13.64
N ASP A 291 1.25 -10.34 14.77
CA ASP A 291 0.95 -11.65 15.37
C ASP A 291 0.02 -12.49 14.48
N GLN A 292 -0.92 -11.84 13.80
CA GLN A 292 -1.89 -12.51 12.93
C GLN A 292 -1.24 -12.96 11.62
N ILE A 293 -0.36 -12.14 11.04
CA ILE A 293 0.39 -12.51 9.82
C ILE A 293 1.20 -13.79 10.07
N ARG A 294 1.84 -13.91 11.25
CA ARG A 294 2.59 -15.10 11.64
C ARG A 294 1.70 -16.30 11.96
N ARG A 295 0.58 -16.08 12.67
CA ARG A 295 -0.31 -17.15 13.13
C ARG A 295 -1.18 -17.73 12.02
N TYR A 296 -1.54 -16.93 11.01
CA TYR A 296 -2.42 -17.32 9.91
C TYR A 296 -1.73 -17.10 8.55
N PRO A 297 -0.68 -17.88 8.22
CA PRO A 297 0.14 -17.66 7.04
C PRO A 297 -0.65 -17.76 5.73
N ASP A 298 -1.59 -18.70 5.61
CA ASP A 298 -2.40 -18.87 4.40
C ASP A 298 -3.34 -17.68 4.16
N GLU A 299 -3.91 -17.12 5.24
CA GLU A 299 -4.70 -15.88 5.17
C GLU A 299 -3.84 -14.70 4.76
N ALA A 300 -2.62 -14.60 5.32
CA ALA A 300 -1.67 -13.55 4.96
C ALA A 300 -1.25 -13.64 3.49
N VAL A 301 -1.01 -14.85 2.95
CA VAL A 301 -0.73 -15.06 1.51
C VAL A 301 -1.90 -14.59 0.66
N ARG A 302 -3.14 -15.00 0.99
CA ARG A 302 -4.32 -14.55 0.26
C ARG A 302 -4.47 -13.03 0.29
N MET A 303 -4.21 -12.40 1.43
CA MET A 303 -4.26 -10.94 1.58
C MET A 303 -3.17 -10.25 0.75
N ALA A 304 -1.95 -10.76 0.75
CA ALA A 304 -0.85 -10.24 -0.06
C ALA A 304 -1.13 -10.36 -1.56
N ILE A 305 -1.70 -11.48 -2.02
CA ILE A 305 -2.15 -11.66 -3.42
C ILE A 305 -3.24 -10.65 -3.77
N GLN A 306 -4.22 -10.44 -2.89
CA GLN A 306 -5.25 -9.43 -3.11
C GLN A 306 -4.66 -8.01 -3.17
N GLY A 307 -3.65 -7.73 -2.34
CA GLY A 307 -2.94 -6.45 -2.32
C GLY A 307 -2.15 -6.21 -3.60
N ALA A 308 -1.44 -7.24 -4.09
CA ALA A 308 -0.72 -7.19 -5.36
C ALA A 308 -1.67 -7.00 -6.55
N ARG A 309 -2.81 -7.70 -6.59
CA ARG A 309 -3.85 -7.48 -7.62
C ARG A 309 -4.40 -6.06 -7.58
N LEU A 310 -4.68 -5.53 -6.39
CA LEU A 310 -5.12 -4.15 -6.24
C LEU A 310 -4.04 -3.16 -6.72
N ALA A 311 -2.78 -3.38 -6.37
CA ALA A 311 -1.67 -2.54 -6.81
C ALA A 311 -1.53 -2.52 -8.33
N PHE A 312 -1.63 -3.69 -8.97
CA PHE A 312 -1.63 -3.81 -10.43
C PHE A 312 -2.83 -3.10 -11.06
N GLU A 313 -4.05 -3.32 -10.53
CA GLU A 313 -5.27 -2.63 -10.97
C GLU A 313 -5.19 -1.10 -10.83
N LEU A 314 -4.42 -0.61 -9.86
CA LEU A 314 -4.16 0.83 -9.65
C LEU A 314 -3.00 1.36 -10.50
N GLY A 315 -2.34 0.51 -11.30
CA GLY A 315 -1.32 0.92 -12.27
C GLY A 315 0.13 0.89 -11.78
N ALA A 316 0.42 0.24 -10.64
CA ALA A 316 1.79 0.08 -10.15
C ALA A 316 2.63 -0.82 -11.08
N GLU A 317 3.91 -0.49 -11.25
CA GLU A 317 4.86 -1.32 -12.01
C GLU A 317 5.51 -2.41 -11.13
N ALA A 318 5.66 -2.12 -9.85
CA ALA A 318 6.21 -3.05 -8.87
C ALA A 318 5.46 -2.97 -7.54
N PHE A 319 5.58 -4.05 -6.75
CA PHE A 319 4.96 -4.17 -5.45
C PHE A 319 5.94 -4.71 -4.41
N GLY A 320 6.20 -3.91 -3.39
CA GLY A 320 7.05 -4.28 -2.28
C GLY A 320 6.26 -4.94 -1.14
N LEU A 321 6.79 -6.04 -0.62
CA LEU A 321 6.32 -6.71 0.59
C LEU A 321 7.23 -6.32 1.76
N GLY A 322 6.82 -5.30 2.51
CA GLY A 322 7.58 -4.78 3.65
C GLY A 322 7.35 -5.50 4.97
N ALA A 323 8.24 -5.27 5.93
CA ALA A 323 8.10 -5.71 7.33
C ALA A 323 7.64 -7.19 7.44
N PHE A 324 6.51 -7.48 8.08
CA PHE A 324 6.05 -8.86 8.25
C PHE A 324 5.55 -9.49 6.94
N TRP A 325 5.10 -8.69 5.96
CA TRP A 325 4.72 -9.18 4.63
C TRP A 325 5.90 -9.75 3.85
N SER A 326 7.12 -9.31 4.13
CA SER A 326 8.35 -9.81 3.48
C SER A 326 8.58 -11.31 3.67
N THR A 327 7.94 -11.92 4.67
CA THR A 327 8.07 -13.35 5.00
C THR A 327 6.96 -14.22 4.39
N VAL A 328 5.89 -13.59 3.92
CA VAL A 328 4.67 -14.27 3.47
C VAL A 328 4.89 -14.97 2.13
N GLY A 329 4.33 -16.17 1.97
CA GLY A 329 4.30 -16.89 0.69
C GLY A 329 5.69 -17.23 0.16
N ASN A 330 6.53 -17.82 1.02
CA ASN A 330 7.94 -18.11 0.75
C ASN A 330 8.70 -16.84 0.33
N LYS A 331 8.63 -15.82 1.19
CA LYS A 331 9.23 -14.50 1.00
C LYS A 331 8.86 -13.84 -0.34
N GLY A 332 7.57 -13.86 -0.66
CA GLY A 332 6.96 -13.21 -1.82
C GLY A 332 6.82 -14.07 -3.07
N GLN A 333 7.38 -15.29 -3.10
CA GLN A 333 7.35 -16.14 -4.29
C GLN A 333 5.91 -16.54 -4.69
N ALA A 334 5.09 -16.98 -3.74
CA ALA A 334 3.69 -17.34 -4.01
C ALA A 334 2.86 -16.14 -4.51
N VAL A 335 3.20 -14.92 -4.06
CA VAL A 335 2.54 -13.69 -4.51
C VAL A 335 2.93 -13.37 -5.96
N GLN A 336 4.22 -13.53 -6.30
CA GLN A 336 4.71 -13.35 -7.67
C GLN A 336 4.11 -14.35 -8.65
N GLU A 337 3.96 -15.62 -8.25
CA GLU A 337 3.34 -16.67 -9.06
C GLU A 337 1.85 -16.39 -9.31
N ALA A 338 1.14 -15.85 -8.31
CA ALA A 338 -0.28 -15.54 -8.41
C ALA A 338 -0.61 -14.24 -9.19
N VAL A 339 0.39 -13.36 -9.38
CA VAL A 339 0.28 -12.08 -10.09
C VAL A 339 1.52 -11.85 -10.97
N PRO A 340 1.70 -12.64 -12.05
CA PRO A 340 2.91 -12.60 -12.88
C PRO A 340 3.11 -11.27 -13.64
N GLN A 341 2.05 -10.48 -13.79
CA GLN A 341 2.09 -9.17 -14.47
C GLN A 341 2.76 -8.08 -13.65
N LEU A 342 2.93 -8.27 -12.34
CA LEU A 342 3.48 -7.29 -11.41
C LEU A 342 4.82 -7.77 -10.86
N HIS A 343 5.80 -6.87 -10.77
CA HIS A 343 7.12 -7.20 -10.25
C HIS A 343 7.14 -7.14 -8.71
N ILE A 344 7.22 -8.29 -8.05
CA ILE A 344 7.18 -8.39 -6.59
C ILE A 344 8.59 -8.40 -6.02
N THR A 345 8.85 -7.64 -4.96
CA THR A 345 10.08 -7.74 -4.17
C THR A 345 9.81 -7.74 -2.66
N ASN A 346 10.61 -8.45 -1.88
CA ASN A 346 10.59 -8.44 -0.42
C ASN A 346 11.60 -7.43 0.20
N GLY A 347 12.43 -6.78 -0.61
CA GLY A 347 13.35 -5.73 -0.14
C GLY A 347 14.64 -6.21 0.53
N GLY A 348 14.92 -7.52 0.49
CA GLY A 348 16.02 -8.12 1.25
C GLY A 348 17.43 -7.72 0.78
N ALA A 349 17.62 -7.43 -0.52
CA ALA A 349 18.93 -7.09 -1.08
C ALA A 349 19.41 -5.71 -0.62
N TYR A 350 18.56 -4.69 -0.73
CA TYR A 350 18.92 -3.36 -0.31
C TYR A 350 18.95 -3.23 1.22
N THR A 351 18.09 -3.93 1.97
CA THR A 351 18.26 -4.01 3.43
C THR A 351 19.67 -4.49 3.79
N ALA A 352 20.14 -5.61 3.22
CA ALA A 352 21.52 -6.06 3.41
C ALA A 352 22.56 -5.03 2.93
N GLY A 353 22.29 -4.38 1.79
CA GLY A 353 23.13 -3.32 1.22
C GLY A 353 23.29 -2.11 2.13
N THR A 354 22.22 -1.63 2.75
CA THR A 354 22.26 -0.50 3.70
C THR A 354 23.12 -0.81 4.92
N VAL A 355 23.05 -2.04 5.44
CA VAL A 355 23.94 -2.46 6.54
C VAL A 355 25.40 -2.43 6.10
N ARG A 356 25.69 -2.94 4.90
CA ARG A 356 27.04 -2.94 4.32
C ARG A 356 27.55 -1.51 4.08
N ALA A 357 26.70 -0.61 3.61
CA ALA A 357 27.05 0.78 3.30
C ALA A 357 27.18 1.65 4.55
N ALA A 358 26.35 1.42 5.58
CA ALA A 358 26.31 2.26 6.77
C ALA A 358 27.47 2.02 7.74
N VAL A 359 27.87 0.76 7.95
CA VAL A 359 28.87 0.42 8.99
C VAL A 359 30.21 1.16 8.79
N PRO A 360 30.80 1.24 7.59
CA PRO A 360 32.03 2.03 7.37
C PRO A 360 31.89 3.50 7.76
N GLY A 361 30.78 4.15 7.38
CA GLY A 361 30.51 5.56 7.71
C GLY A 361 30.34 5.79 9.21
N ILE A 362 29.69 4.86 9.92
CA ILE A 362 29.56 4.90 11.39
C ILE A 362 30.94 4.81 12.06
N LEU A 363 31.81 3.91 11.57
CA LEU A 363 33.16 3.75 12.10
C LEU A 363 34.03 4.99 11.82
N GLU A 364 33.91 5.58 10.63
CA GLU A 364 34.59 6.83 10.29
C GLU A 364 34.11 8.00 11.14
N GLY A 365 32.79 8.18 11.28
CA GLY A 365 32.21 9.19 12.16
C GLY A 365 32.65 9.01 13.62
N PHE A 366 32.78 7.77 14.09
CA PHE A 366 33.27 7.49 15.43
C PHE A 366 34.74 7.94 15.58
N ARG A 367 35.59 7.68 14.59
CA ARG A 367 36.98 8.20 14.57
C ARG A 367 37.03 9.71 14.51
N ALA A 368 36.23 10.34 13.65
CA ALA A 368 36.15 11.78 13.49
C ALA A 368 35.67 12.50 14.78
N SER A 369 34.93 11.80 15.65
CA SER A 369 34.57 12.30 16.98
C SER A 369 35.72 12.28 18.01
N GLY A 370 36.97 12.06 17.56
CA GLY A 370 38.17 12.03 18.41
C GLY A 370 38.36 10.72 19.18
N ARG A 371 37.58 9.67 18.87
CA ARG A 371 37.63 8.38 19.57
C ARG A 371 38.36 7.32 18.76
N ASP A 372 39.33 6.66 19.38
CA ASP A 372 40.16 5.66 18.72
C ASP A 372 39.50 4.27 18.69
N LEU A 373 39.13 3.82 17.49
CA LEU A 373 38.58 2.48 17.29
C LEU A 373 39.56 1.37 17.69
N LYS A 374 40.88 1.56 17.54
CA LYS A 374 41.89 0.55 17.92
C LYS A 374 41.98 0.33 19.44
N ARG A 375 41.35 1.20 20.25
CA ARG A 375 41.22 1.07 21.70
C ARG A 375 39.77 0.82 22.14
N ALA A 376 38.81 0.92 21.22
CA ALA A 376 37.40 0.78 21.52
C ALA A 376 36.98 -0.69 21.68
N THR A 377 36.00 -0.90 22.55
CA THR A 377 35.22 -2.13 22.62
C THR A 377 33.92 -1.94 21.84
N ALA A 378 33.61 -2.87 20.95
CA ALA A 378 32.32 -2.94 20.28
C ALA A 378 31.54 -4.18 20.71
N ALA A 379 30.21 -4.12 20.70
CA ALA A 379 29.32 -5.25 20.94
C ALA A 379 28.39 -5.48 19.75
N VAL A 380 28.14 -6.75 19.43
CA VAL A 380 27.14 -7.16 18.43
C VAL A 380 26.09 -8.03 19.11
N VAL A 381 24.86 -7.53 19.21
CA VAL A 381 23.71 -8.20 19.81
C VAL A 381 22.93 -8.94 18.74
N GLY A 382 22.57 -10.19 19.03
CA GLY A 382 21.98 -11.10 18.05
C GLY A 382 23.02 -11.81 17.18
N ALA A 383 24.28 -11.90 17.60
CA ALA A 383 25.41 -12.43 16.83
C ALA A 383 25.29 -13.91 16.41
N ASN A 384 24.29 -14.64 16.92
CA ASN A 384 23.90 -15.93 16.36
C ASN A 384 23.27 -15.81 14.95
N GLY A 385 22.68 -14.66 14.60
CA GLY A 385 22.00 -14.39 13.34
C GLY A 385 22.95 -14.01 12.20
N VAL A 386 22.51 -14.21 10.96
CA VAL A 386 23.32 -13.99 9.75
C VAL A 386 23.66 -12.51 9.55
N VAL A 387 22.69 -11.61 9.77
CA VAL A 387 22.89 -10.15 9.64
C VAL A 387 23.90 -9.66 10.67
N ALA A 388 23.66 -9.94 11.95
CA ALA A 388 24.55 -9.58 13.05
C ALA A 388 25.96 -10.12 12.85
N PHE A 389 26.10 -11.39 12.43
CA PHE A 389 27.42 -11.97 12.15
C PHE A 389 28.13 -11.27 10.97
N GLY A 390 27.38 -10.87 9.94
CA GLY A 390 27.90 -10.02 8.86
C GLY A 390 28.45 -8.70 9.37
N VAL A 391 27.73 -8.02 10.26
CA VAL A 391 28.20 -6.79 10.93
C VAL A 391 29.45 -7.05 11.76
N ALA A 392 29.45 -8.11 12.58
CA ALA A 392 30.61 -8.51 13.38
C ALA A 392 31.86 -8.71 12.51
N ARG A 393 31.71 -9.32 11.33
CA ARG A 393 32.80 -9.52 10.36
C ARG A 393 33.34 -8.20 9.80
N THR A 394 32.48 -7.19 9.59
CA THR A 394 32.88 -5.86 9.10
C THR A 394 33.53 -5.02 10.19
N VAL A 395 33.02 -5.09 11.43
CA VAL A 395 33.50 -4.29 12.56
C VAL A 395 34.81 -4.85 13.15
N ALA A 396 34.94 -6.18 13.22
CA ALA A 396 36.08 -6.87 13.83
C ALA A 396 37.46 -6.27 13.48
N PRO A 397 37.86 -6.07 12.20
CA PRO A 397 39.20 -5.60 11.87
C PRO A 397 39.52 -4.17 12.36
N HIS A 398 38.53 -3.41 12.82
CA HIS A 398 38.70 -2.02 13.20
C HIS A 398 38.76 -1.80 14.71
N VAL A 399 38.35 -2.76 15.53
CA VAL A 399 38.20 -2.60 16.99
C VAL A 399 39.20 -3.42 17.80
N ALA A 400 39.51 -2.97 19.01
CA ALA A 400 40.39 -3.68 19.94
C ALA A 400 39.74 -4.96 20.47
N ARG A 401 38.47 -4.83 20.88
CA ARG A 401 37.66 -5.91 21.45
C ARG A 401 36.28 -5.95 20.81
N LEU A 402 35.80 -7.14 20.48
CA LEU A 402 34.46 -7.39 19.97
C LEU A 402 33.74 -8.41 20.85
N ILE A 403 32.62 -7.98 21.43
CA ILE A 403 31.73 -8.82 22.24
C ILE A 403 30.61 -9.34 21.35
N LEU A 404 30.48 -10.66 21.22
CA LEU A 404 29.39 -11.30 20.49
C LEU A 404 28.32 -11.76 21.49
N ILE A 405 27.12 -11.18 21.39
CA ILE A 405 26.02 -11.41 22.32
C ILE A 405 24.88 -12.12 21.60
N GLY A 406 24.32 -13.16 22.21
CA GLY A 406 23.25 -13.98 21.63
C GLY A 406 22.62 -14.95 22.62
N ARG A 407 21.85 -15.92 22.14
CA ARG A 407 21.14 -16.91 22.98
C ARG A 407 21.80 -18.27 23.02
N ASP A 408 22.55 -18.63 21.98
CA ASP A 408 23.23 -19.92 21.83
C ASP A 408 24.74 -19.71 21.93
N GLU A 409 25.29 -19.99 23.11
CA GLU A 409 26.71 -19.83 23.41
C GLU A 409 27.59 -20.68 22.47
N ALA A 410 27.23 -21.94 22.23
CA ALA A 410 28.02 -22.83 21.38
C ALA A 410 28.14 -22.28 19.94
N ARG A 411 27.05 -21.71 19.41
CA ARG A 411 27.07 -21.04 18.10
C ARG A 411 27.88 -19.73 18.13
N LEU A 412 27.82 -18.95 19.22
CA LEU A 412 28.67 -17.77 19.38
C LEU A 412 30.14 -18.14 19.41
N THR A 413 30.53 -19.19 20.14
CA THR A 413 31.91 -19.68 20.21
C THR A 413 32.41 -20.10 18.82
N ARG A 414 31.58 -20.76 18.01
CA ARG A 414 31.93 -21.10 16.62
C ARG A 414 32.14 -19.84 15.78
N SER A 415 31.23 -18.87 15.86
CA SER A 415 31.34 -17.57 15.18
C SER A 415 32.61 -16.82 15.58
N ALA A 416 32.91 -16.75 16.88
CA ALA A 416 34.10 -16.12 17.42
C ALA A 416 35.39 -16.80 16.93
N ARG A 417 35.44 -18.13 16.88
CA ARG A 417 36.59 -18.87 16.32
C ARG A 417 36.83 -18.52 14.86
N THR A 418 35.78 -18.46 14.06
CA THR A 418 35.87 -18.07 12.64
C THR A 418 36.43 -16.65 12.48
N LEU A 419 35.92 -15.69 13.25
CA LEU A 419 36.40 -14.31 13.20
C LEU A 419 37.83 -14.17 13.73
N ARG A 420 38.17 -14.85 14.83
CA ARG A 420 39.52 -14.84 15.43
C ARG A 420 40.59 -15.39 14.48
N ARG A 421 40.27 -16.42 13.68
CA ARG A 421 41.17 -16.91 12.63
C ARG A 421 41.45 -15.86 11.56
N LYS A 422 40.45 -15.04 11.22
CA LYS A 422 40.54 -14.02 10.18
C LYS A 422 41.15 -12.71 10.68
N PHE A 423 40.93 -12.38 11.95
CA PHE A 423 41.31 -11.10 12.56
C PHE A 423 42.03 -11.35 13.90
N PRO A 424 43.27 -11.87 13.90
CA PRO A 424 44.00 -12.23 15.12
C PRO A 424 44.31 -11.03 16.03
N GLN A 425 44.31 -9.81 15.49
CA GLN A 425 44.55 -8.57 16.22
C GLN A 425 43.39 -8.14 17.13
N THR A 426 42.20 -8.74 16.99
CA THR A 426 40.99 -8.35 17.73
C THR A 426 40.70 -9.35 18.83
N GLN A 427 40.48 -8.86 20.05
CA GLN A 427 40.03 -9.70 21.16
C GLN A 427 38.54 -10.03 21.01
N PHE A 428 38.20 -11.31 20.95
CA PHE A 428 36.80 -11.76 20.90
C PHE A 428 36.34 -12.28 22.26
N GLU A 429 35.16 -11.82 22.68
CA GLU A 429 34.41 -12.30 23.83
C GLU A 429 33.03 -12.80 23.37
N VAL A 430 32.51 -13.83 24.02
CA VAL A 430 31.15 -14.33 23.80
C VAL A 430 30.37 -14.20 25.10
N SER A 431 29.08 -13.86 25.00
CA SER A 431 28.20 -13.74 26.16
C SER A 431 26.77 -14.07 25.75
N THR A 432 26.01 -14.67 26.67
CA THR A 432 24.55 -14.78 26.57
C THR A 432 23.81 -13.68 27.32
N ASP A 433 24.53 -12.89 28.10
CA ASP A 433 24.02 -11.75 28.86
C ASP A 433 24.18 -10.44 28.08
N VAL A 434 23.06 -9.76 27.84
CA VAL A 434 22.99 -8.46 27.14
C VAL A 434 23.59 -7.33 27.97
N ALA A 435 23.69 -7.45 29.30
CA ALA A 435 24.33 -6.44 30.15
C ALA A 435 25.81 -6.19 29.77
N ARG A 436 26.45 -7.15 29.09
CA ARG A 436 27.81 -6.96 28.54
C ARG A 436 27.90 -5.84 27.50
N CYS A 437 26.80 -5.41 26.90
CA CYS A 437 26.75 -4.22 26.06
C CYS A 437 27.28 -2.97 26.76
N ARG A 438 27.16 -2.88 28.10
CA ARG A 438 27.56 -1.70 28.86
C ARG A 438 29.07 -1.41 28.78
N ALA A 439 29.88 -2.42 28.46
CA ALA A 439 31.33 -2.27 28.28
C ALA A 439 31.71 -1.72 26.90
N ALA A 440 30.77 -1.62 25.95
CA ALA A 440 31.04 -1.24 24.58
C ALA A 440 30.73 0.24 24.32
N ALA A 441 31.62 0.90 23.59
CA ALA A 441 31.42 2.27 23.11
C ALA A 441 30.67 2.32 21.77
N LEU A 442 30.66 1.20 21.04
CA LEU A 442 29.81 0.97 19.87
C LEU A 442 28.99 -0.30 20.05
N VAL A 443 27.69 -0.23 19.82
CA VAL A 443 26.78 -1.38 19.88
C VAL A 443 26.07 -1.51 18.54
N PHE A 444 26.03 -2.72 18.00
CA PHE A 444 25.27 -3.06 16.80
C PHE A 444 24.25 -4.13 17.19
N SER A 445 22.96 -3.92 16.92
CA SER A 445 21.92 -4.91 17.21
C SER A 445 21.23 -5.37 15.94
N ALA A 446 20.96 -6.67 15.87
CA ALA A 446 20.09 -7.29 14.88
C ALA A 446 19.49 -8.57 15.46
N THR A 447 18.37 -8.45 16.17
CA THR A 447 17.67 -9.60 16.76
C THR A 447 16.35 -9.91 16.06
N SER A 448 15.74 -11.02 16.46
CA SER A 448 14.40 -11.42 16.04
C SER A 448 13.40 -11.35 17.20
N ASP A 449 13.78 -10.71 18.31
CA ASP A 449 12.91 -10.57 19.47
C ASP A 449 11.77 -9.60 19.14
N PRO A 450 10.52 -9.89 19.51
CA PRO A 450 9.43 -8.95 19.32
C PRO A 450 9.51 -7.73 20.26
N ASN A 451 10.30 -7.79 21.34
CA ASN A 451 10.45 -6.72 22.32
C ASN A 451 11.87 -6.15 22.31
N PRO A 452 12.05 -4.88 22.76
CA PRO A 452 13.37 -4.33 22.98
C PRO A 452 14.19 -5.17 23.98
N VAL A 453 15.40 -5.53 23.58
CA VAL A 453 16.35 -6.32 24.36
C VAL A 453 17.44 -5.43 24.99
N ILE A 454 17.73 -4.28 24.40
CA ILE A 454 18.68 -3.29 24.92
C ILE A 454 17.88 -2.19 25.61
N ARG A 455 18.14 -2.01 26.91
CA ARG A 455 17.51 -1.02 27.78
C ARG A 455 18.58 -0.08 28.38
N PRO A 456 18.21 1.03 29.04
CA PRO A 456 19.18 2.01 29.55
C PRO A 456 20.28 1.42 30.44
N GLU A 457 19.97 0.40 31.24
CA GLU A 457 20.93 -0.30 32.09
C GLU A 457 22.05 -1.01 31.31
N HIS A 458 21.77 -1.41 30.06
CA HIS A 458 22.72 -2.10 29.19
C HIS A 458 23.66 -1.14 28.43
N VAL A 459 23.47 0.18 28.57
CA VAL A 459 24.16 1.18 27.72
C VAL A 459 24.91 2.19 28.59
N ALA A 460 26.17 2.46 28.24
CA ALA A 460 26.96 3.50 28.89
C ALA A 460 26.71 4.88 28.23
N PRO A 461 26.84 6.00 28.96
CA PRO A 461 26.82 7.34 28.37
C PRO A 461 27.84 7.48 27.22
N GLY A 462 27.50 8.23 26.17
CA GLY A 462 28.38 8.42 25.01
C GLY A 462 28.38 7.30 23.97
N THR A 463 27.66 6.19 24.23
CA THR A 463 27.65 5.01 23.34
C THR A 463 26.96 5.32 22.01
N TRP A 464 27.54 4.81 20.91
CA TRP A 464 26.87 4.82 19.61
C TRP A 464 26.20 3.47 19.37
N LEU A 465 24.89 3.49 19.14
CA LEU A 465 24.08 2.30 18.91
C LEU A 465 23.58 2.31 17.47
N PHE A 466 23.79 1.22 16.74
CA PHE A 466 23.22 0.98 15.43
C PHE A 466 22.17 -0.14 15.52
N ASP A 467 20.90 0.25 15.48
CA ASP A 467 19.79 -0.68 15.67
C ASP A 467 19.17 -1.15 14.36
N LEU A 468 19.52 -2.38 13.94
CA LEU A 468 18.99 -3.02 12.74
C LEU A 468 17.69 -3.80 13.00
N GLY A 469 17.27 -3.93 14.26
CA GLY A 469 16.07 -4.65 14.65
C GLY A 469 14.81 -4.01 14.07
N ARG A 470 13.91 -4.83 13.52
CA ARG A 470 12.54 -4.43 13.15
C ARG A 470 11.56 -5.54 13.55
N PRO A 471 10.78 -5.39 14.65
CA PRO A 471 10.72 -4.27 15.61
C PRO A 471 12.06 -3.90 16.25
N ALA A 472 12.20 -2.67 16.74
CA ALA A 472 13.46 -2.13 17.28
C ALA A 472 14.02 -3.01 18.42
N ASP A 473 15.33 -3.29 18.38
CA ASP A 473 16.01 -4.05 19.45
C ASP A 473 16.31 -3.16 20.66
N VAL A 474 16.36 -1.84 20.46
CA VAL A 474 16.70 -0.84 21.47
C VAL A 474 15.44 -0.13 21.96
N ASP A 475 15.28 -0.04 23.28
CA ASP A 475 14.19 0.69 23.90
C ASP A 475 14.37 2.20 23.70
N GLU A 476 13.29 2.92 23.42
CA GLU A 476 13.34 4.36 23.11
C GLU A 476 13.91 5.18 24.28
N SER A 477 13.76 4.72 25.53
CA SER A 477 14.34 5.39 26.71
C SER A 477 15.87 5.45 26.69
N VAL A 478 16.55 4.61 25.91
CA VAL A 478 18.01 4.65 25.73
C VAL A 478 18.47 5.98 25.12
N ARG A 479 17.62 6.65 24.32
CA ARG A 479 17.94 7.98 23.75
C ARG A 479 18.13 9.06 24.80
N ALA A 480 17.51 8.92 25.97
CA ALA A 480 17.61 9.91 27.05
C ALA A 480 18.98 9.88 27.76
N LEU A 481 19.81 8.87 27.49
CA LEU A 481 21.12 8.75 28.11
C LEU A 481 22.11 9.81 27.56
N PRO A 482 22.91 10.46 28.44
CA PRO A 482 23.82 11.51 28.03
C PRO A 482 24.81 11.08 26.94
N GLY A 483 24.87 11.85 25.85
CA GLY A 483 25.83 11.64 24.76
C GLY A 483 25.60 10.37 23.92
N VAL A 484 24.55 9.59 24.18
CA VAL A 484 24.20 8.43 23.36
C VAL A 484 23.73 8.90 21.98
N ARG A 485 24.11 8.15 20.95
CA ARG A 485 23.59 8.31 19.58
C ARG A 485 22.93 7.02 19.14
N LEU A 486 21.63 7.06 18.84
CA LEU A 486 20.88 5.90 18.38
C LEU A 486 20.60 6.05 16.88
N ILE A 487 21.42 5.37 16.09
CA ILE A 487 21.42 5.39 14.64
C ILE A 487 20.51 4.25 14.16
N PRO A 488 19.42 4.56 13.43
CA PRO A 488 18.50 3.53 12.98
C PRO A 488 19.07 2.77 11.78
N GLY A 489 19.06 1.45 11.89
CA GLY A 489 19.44 0.52 10.84
C GLY A 489 18.38 0.35 9.77
N GLY A 490 18.83 0.16 8.54
CA GLY A 490 17.96 -0.11 7.40
C GLY A 490 17.01 1.05 7.07
N VAL A 491 17.41 2.29 7.37
CA VAL A 491 16.64 3.51 7.07
C VAL A 491 17.34 4.28 5.95
N VAL A 492 16.54 4.78 5.02
CA VAL A 492 16.98 5.43 3.80
C VAL A 492 16.22 6.75 3.65
N ARG A 493 16.90 7.79 3.21
CA ARG A 493 16.32 9.07 2.79
C ARG A 493 16.21 9.07 1.27
N PRO A 494 14.99 9.02 0.70
CA PRO A 494 14.77 9.22 -0.73
C PRO A 494 15.09 10.66 -1.14
N PRO A 495 15.45 10.90 -2.41
CA PRO A 495 15.75 12.25 -2.90
C PRO A 495 14.48 13.11 -2.99
N GLY A 496 14.65 14.44 -2.95
CA GLY A 496 13.55 15.40 -3.02
C GLY A 496 12.93 15.72 -1.65
N ARG A 497 11.66 16.15 -1.66
CA ARG A 497 10.91 16.52 -0.45
C ARG A 497 9.78 15.51 -0.24
N MET A 498 10.18 14.27 0.05
CA MET A 498 9.25 13.16 0.26
C MET A 498 8.23 13.51 1.35
N ARG A 499 6.96 13.26 1.05
CA ARG A 499 5.85 13.33 2.02
C ARG A 499 5.11 12.00 2.00
N SER A 500 4.75 11.51 3.18
CA SER A 500 3.87 10.37 3.35
C SER A 500 2.54 10.84 3.93
N SER A 501 1.44 10.32 3.39
CA SER A 501 0.09 10.54 3.96
C SER A 501 -0.16 9.77 5.27
N LEU A 502 0.69 8.80 5.59
CA LEU A 502 0.62 7.97 6.80
C LEU A 502 1.98 8.00 7.53
N ASP A 503 1.96 7.88 8.84
CA ASP A 503 3.16 7.67 9.63
C ASP A 503 3.61 6.22 9.50
N LEU A 504 4.79 6.03 8.90
CA LEU A 504 5.40 4.71 8.71
C LEU A 504 6.29 4.30 9.89
N HIS A 505 6.42 5.13 10.92
CA HIS A 505 7.28 4.95 12.09
C HIS A 505 8.78 5.00 11.78
N PHE A 506 9.18 5.78 10.77
CA PHE A 506 10.59 5.99 10.40
C PHE A 506 11.04 7.45 10.47
N GLY A 507 10.13 8.39 10.73
CA GLY A 507 10.40 9.83 10.70
C GLY A 507 10.14 10.48 9.34
N ASP A 508 10.04 11.81 9.34
CA ASP A 508 9.70 12.59 8.14
C ASP A 508 10.78 12.48 7.06
N GLY A 509 10.35 12.17 5.84
CA GLY A 509 11.23 12.01 4.68
C GLY A 509 12.11 10.75 4.71
N LEU A 510 11.84 9.81 5.62
CA LEU A 510 12.58 8.58 5.78
C LEU A 510 11.71 7.36 5.48
N VAL A 511 12.34 6.32 4.95
CA VAL A 511 11.69 5.04 4.62
C VAL A 511 12.57 3.86 5.02
N PRO A 512 11.98 2.67 5.26
CA PRO A 512 12.77 1.46 5.43
C PRO A 512 13.43 1.06 4.11
N ALA A 513 14.58 0.41 4.20
CA ALA A 513 15.37 -0.06 3.06
C ALA A 513 14.57 -1.00 2.14
N CYS A 514 13.64 -1.81 2.67
CA CYS A 514 12.80 -2.66 1.83
C CYS A 514 11.82 -1.88 0.94
N LEU A 515 11.30 -0.75 1.44
CA LEU A 515 10.53 0.20 0.64
C LEU A 515 11.43 0.92 -0.37
N ALA A 516 12.61 1.37 0.03
CA ALA A 516 13.57 1.98 -0.88
C ALA A 516 14.03 1.02 -2.00
N GLU A 517 14.18 -0.28 -1.74
CA GLU A 517 14.46 -1.27 -2.79
C GLU A 517 13.35 -1.29 -3.84
N THR A 518 12.10 -1.26 -3.38
CA THR A 518 10.93 -1.22 -4.26
C THR A 518 10.99 0.04 -5.12
N MET A 519 11.32 1.19 -4.54
CA MET A 519 11.48 2.46 -5.26
C MET A 519 12.60 2.38 -6.30
N ILE A 520 13.81 1.97 -5.90
CA ILE A 520 15.00 1.88 -6.76
C ILE A 520 14.77 0.88 -7.91
N MET A 521 14.22 -0.30 -7.63
CA MET A 521 13.91 -1.31 -8.64
C MET A 521 12.94 -0.77 -9.69
N THR A 522 11.91 -0.04 -9.23
CA THR A 522 10.90 0.53 -10.12
C THR A 522 11.48 1.67 -10.96
N ALA A 523 12.22 2.58 -10.34
CA ALA A 523 12.87 3.70 -11.01
C ALA A 523 13.87 3.22 -12.07
N SER A 524 14.74 2.28 -11.73
CA SER A 524 15.76 1.73 -12.64
C SER A 524 15.22 0.73 -13.65
N ARG A 525 13.95 0.31 -13.53
CA ARG A 525 13.36 -0.81 -14.28
C ARG A 525 14.16 -2.11 -14.18
N ALA A 526 14.94 -2.28 -13.12
CA ALA A 526 15.76 -3.46 -12.86
C ALA A 526 14.93 -4.63 -12.30
N PHE A 527 13.80 -4.94 -12.93
CA PHE A 527 12.83 -5.92 -12.43
C PHE A 527 13.37 -7.35 -12.36
N GLY A 528 14.45 -7.65 -13.10
CA GLY A 528 15.17 -8.92 -13.01
C GLY A 528 15.97 -9.10 -11.72
N ARG A 529 16.15 -8.04 -10.92
CA ARG A 529 16.91 -8.03 -9.65
C ARG A 529 16.02 -8.07 -8.41
N LYS A 530 14.74 -8.39 -8.58
CA LYS A 530 13.78 -8.53 -7.48
C LYS A 530 14.26 -9.51 -6.41
N SER A 531 14.09 -9.13 -5.15
CA SER A 531 14.40 -10.00 -4.01
C SER A 531 13.21 -10.91 -3.72
N LEU A 532 13.38 -12.21 -3.92
CA LEU A 532 12.37 -13.24 -3.65
C LEU A 532 13.02 -14.49 -3.03
N GLY A 533 12.27 -15.19 -2.18
CA GLY A 533 12.77 -16.40 -1.53
C GLY A 533 13.91 -16.12 -0.55
N GLU A 534 14.65 -17.17 -0.17
CA GLU A 534 15.64 -17.09 0.92
C GLU A 534 17.02 -16.55 0.51
N ARG A 535 17.34 -16.60 -0.78
CA ARG A 535 18.69 -16.30 -1.27
C ARG A 535 18.76 -14.90 -1.86
N THR A 536 19.53 -14.03 -1.21
CA THR A 536 19.92 -12.73 -1.74
C THR A 536 21.27 -12.87 -2.44
N ARG A 537 21.37 -12.42 -3.71
CA ARG A 537 22.64 -12.48 -4.46
C ARG A 537 23.51 -11.28 -4.11
N GLU A 538 24.80 -11.51 -3.94
CA GLU A 538 25.77 -10.45 -3.66
C GLU A 538 25.77 -9.37 -4.76
N ALA A 539 25.62 -9.77 -6.02
CA ALA A 539 25.53 -8.84 -7.14
C ALA A 539 24.31 -7.91 -7.08
N ASP A 540 23.20 -8.36 -6.48
CA ASP A 540 22.01 -7.52 -6.31
C ASP A 540 22.19 -6.56 -5.14
N ILE A 541 22.83 -6.99 -4.05
CA ILE A 541 23.21 -6.13 -2.93
C ILE A 541 24.06 -4.96 -3.43
N THR A 542 25.14 -5.24 -4.18
CA THR A 542 26.01 -4.22 -4.75
C THR A 542 25.23 -3.29 -5.69
N PHE A 543 24.43 -3.85 -6.59
CA PHE A 543 23.61 -3.08 -7.52
C PHE A 543 22.71 -2.07 -6.80
N TYR A 544 21.94 -2.50 -5.79
CA TYR A 544 21.02 -1.58 -5.12
C TYR A 544 21.73 -0.48 -4.33
N VAL A 545 22.91 -0.75 -3.77
CA VAL A 545 23.73 0.29 -3.10
C VAL A 545 24.18 1.35 -4.09
N GLU A 546 24.77 0.92 -5.22
CA GLU A 546 25.29 1.83 -6.24
C GLU A 546 24.16 2.58 -6.96
N GLU A 547 23.11 1.87 -7.37
CA GLU A 547 21.98 2.44 -8.09
C GLU A 547 21.14 3.36 -7.19
N GLY A 548 20.99 3.01 -5.91
CA GLY A 548 20.37 3.88 -4.92
C GLY A 548 21.11 5.22 -4.83
N ALA A 549 22.43 5.18 -4.66
CA ALA A 549 23.26 6.39 -4.63
C ALA A 549 23.16 7.20 -5.94
N ARG A 550 23.20 6.53 -7.10
CA ARG A 550 23.04 7.17 -8.43
C ARG A 550 21.71 7.92 -8.56
N LEU A 551 20.63 7.33 -8.04
CA LEU A 551 19.28 7.92 -8.06
C LEU A 551 19.07 8.98 -6.96
N GLY A 552 20.01 9.14 -6.03
CA GLY A 552 19.95 10.12 -4.95
C GLY A 552 19.39 9.60 -3.62
N PHE A 553 19.28 8.28 -3.44
CA PHE A 553 18.93 7.68 -2.16
C PHE A 553 20.14 7.67 -1.22
N GLU A 554 19.95 8.14 0.00
CA GLU A 554 21.00 8.23 1.02
C GLU A 554 20.70 7.26 2.16
N VAL A 555 21.66 6.40 2.49
CA VAL A 555 21.56 5.53 3.67
C VAL A 555 21.82 6.36 4.91
N VAL A 556 20.89 6.33 5.87
CA VAL A 556 21.03 7.09 7.10
C VAL A 556 22.11 6.45 7.98
N THR A 557 23.15 7.23 8.27
CA THR A 557 24.26 6.84 9.15
C THR A 557 24.37 7.71 10.40
N GLU A 558 23.44 8.65 10.58
CA GLU A 558 23.42 9.59 11.70
C GLU A 558 22.12 9.46 12.51
N ASP A 559 22.13 9.98 13.74
CA ASP A 559 20.94 10.04 14.58
C ASP A 559 20.03 11.17 14.08
N VAL A 560 18.92 10.81 13.44
CA VAL A 560 18.02 11.78 12.76
C VAL A 560 17.04 12.47 13.71
N THR A 561 17.06 12.12 15.00
CA THR A 561 16.16 12.71 16.02
C THR A 561 16.83 13.75 16.91
N GLN A 562 18.16 13.87 16.85
CA GLN A 562 18.84 15.05 17.40
C GLN A 562 18.81 16.14 16.31
N PRO A 563 18.31 17.36 16.60
CA PRO A 563 18.40 18.45 15.64
C PRO A 563 19.87 18.61 15.23
N ALA A 564 20.09 18.51 13.93
CA ALA A 564 21.40 18.57 13.31
C ALA A 564 22.18 19.81 13.80
N ARG A 565 23.15 19.60 14.69
CA ARG A 565 24.24 20.57 14.94
C ARG A 565 25.05 20.86 13.67
N THR A 566 24.83 20.11 12.59
CA THR A 566 25.52 20.22 11.30
C THR A 566 24.94 21.28 10.36
N ALA A 567 23.75 21.84 10.61
CA ALA A 567 23.28 23.02 9.86
C ALA A 567 24.02 24.29 10.31
N ALA A 568 24.22 24.47 11.61
CA ALA A 568 24.96 25.61 12.16
C ALA A 568 26.45 25.61 11.75
N ALA A 569 27.10 24.44 11.71
CA ALA A 569 28.52 24.34 11.35
C ALA A 569 28.83 24.53 9.85
N ARG A 570 27.82 24.41 8.97
CA ARG A 570 27.97 24.73 7.53
C ARG A 570 27.74 26.21 7.25
N ASP A 571 26.83 26.86 7.98
CA ASP A 571 26.60 28.30 7.87
C ASP A 571 27.72 29.12 8.52
N GLU A 572 28.32 28.66 9.63
CA GLU A 572 29.47 29.36 10.25
C GLU A 572 30.71 29.40 9.35
N ARG A 573 30.98 28.33 8.58
CA ARG A 573 32.09 28.32 7.60
C ARG A 573 31.81 29.15 6.34
N ALA A 574 30.54 29.41 6.03
CA ALA A 574 30.15 30.30 4.94
C ALA A 574 30.16 31.78 5.38
N LEU A 575 29.94 32.04 6.68
CA LEU A 575 30.01 33.38 7.29
C LEU A 575 31.43 33.83 7.66
N GLU A 576 32.38 32.90 7.85
CA GLU A 576 33.81 33.21 8.02
C GLU A 576 34.56 33.40 6.68
N ALA A 577 33.89 33.18 5.54
CA ALA A 577 34.45 33.29 4.19
C ALA A 577 33.88 34.46 3.36
N VAL A 578 33.17 35.39 4.01
CA VAL A 578 32.72 36.70 3.48
C VAL A 578 33.31 37.78 4.38
#